data_AF-A0A502DKX0-F1
#
_entry.id   AF-A0A502DKX0-F1
#
_cell.length_a   1.000
_cell.length_b   1.000
_cell.length_c   1.000
_cell.angle_alpha   90.00
_cell.angle_beta   90.00
_cell.angle_gamma   90.00
#
_symmetry.space_group_name_H-M   'P 1'
#
loop_
_entity.id
_entity.type
_entity.pdbx_description
1 polymer ?
#
loop_
_entity_poly.entity_id
_entity_poly.type
_entity_poly.pdbx_seq_one_letter_code
_entity_poly.pdbx_strand_id
1 'polypeptide(L)'
;MPTETTTAIYRFTRDEHSPMGFLSSQRPSTDAMTAICRWEVAARGRRSYVVLDDQDDFLVAKLTLLKVDIDEAASDFNALCVQLGLKYEVVPS
;
A
#
# COMPACT_ATOMS: atom_id res chain seq x y z
N MET A 1 5.95 22.73 -12.38
CA MET A 1 5.89 21.49 -11.58
C MET A 1 5.17 20.45 -12.41
N PRO A 2 5.71 19.23 -12.61
CA PRO A 2 4.97 18.18 -13.29
C PRO A 2 3.74 17.83 -12.44
N THR A 3 2.56 17.99 -13.02
CA THR A 3 1.25 17.77 -12.37
C THR A 3 0.62 16.44 -12.80
N GLU A 4 1.29 15.67 -13.67
CA GLU A 4 0.77 14.40 -14.11
C GLU A 4 0.78 13.39 -12.96
N THR A 5 -0.41 12.92 -12.63
CA THR A 5 -0.63 11.85 -11.68
C THR A 5 -0.93 10.55 -12.42
N THR A 6 -0.70 9.44 -11.73
CA THR A 6 -1.20 8.12 -12.10
C THR A 6 -1.89 7.51 -10.90
N THR A 7 -2.82 6.60 -11.17
CA THR A 7 -3.62 5.95 -10.15
C THR A 7 -3.77 4.47 -10.45
N ALA A 8 -3.71 3.65 -9.40
CA ALA A 8 -4.02 2.22 -9.46
C ALA A 8 -4.78 1.79 -8.20
N ILE A 9 -5.59 0.74 -8.33
CA ILE A 9 -6.30 0.12 -7.21
C ILE A 9 -5.54 -1.13 -6.81
N TYR A 10 -5.28 -1.27 -5.52
CA TYR A 10 -4.57 -2.40 -4.95
C TYR A 10 -5.40 -3.07 -3.89
N ARG A 11 -5.32 -4.40 -3.85
CA ARG A 11 -5.78 -5.22 -2.74
C ARG A 11 -4.58 -5.71 -1.96
N PHE A 12 -4.64 -5.55 -0.64
CA PHE A 12 -3.63 -5.97 0.31
C PHE A 12 -4.14 -7.13 1.12
N THR A 13 -3.32 -8.16 1.25
CA THR A 13 -3.61 -9.36 2.05
C THR A 13 -2.36 -9.76 2.83
N ARG A 14 -2.55 -10.62 3.82
CA ARG A 14 -1.43 -11.24 4.52
C ARG A 14 -0.57 -12.04 3.53
N ASP A 15 0.74 -11.91 3.63
CA ASP A 15 1.64 -12.85 2.97
C ASP A 15 1.87 -14.06 3.89
N GLU A 16 1.30 -15.20 3.51
CA GLU A 16 1.41 -16.47 4.24
C GLU A 16 2.84 -17.01 4.28
N HIS A 17 3.71 -16.56 3.37
CA HIS A 17 5.12 -16.95 3.35
C HIS A 17 6.03 -15.96 4.07
N SER A 18 5.47 -14.87 4.63
CA SER A 18 6.23 -13.87 5.37
C SER A 18 6.29 -14.21 6.86
N PRO A 19 7.49 -14.38 7.45
CA PRO A 19 7.64 -14.51 8.89
C PRO A 19 7.03 -13.31 9.66
N MET A 20 7.12 -12.11 9.10
CA MET A 20 6.52 -10.91 9.70
C MET A 20 5.00 -10.99 9.70
N GLY A 21 4.42 -11.56 8.64
CA GLY A 21 2.99 -11.76 8.53
C GLY A 21 2.49 -12.77 9.56
N PHE A 22 3.21 -13.90 9.70
CA PHE A 22 2.89 -14.93 10.69
C PHE A 22 2.98 -14.43 12.13
N LEU A 23 3.94 -13.55 12.44
CA LEU A 23 4.15 -13.01 13.77
C LEU A 23 3.24 -11.81 14.11
N SER A 24 2.52 -11.25 13.14
CA SER A 24 1.65 -10.10 13.38
C SER A 24 0.41 -10.51 14.17
N SER A 25 0.15 -9.81 15.29
CA SER A 25 -1.08 -9.95 16.06
C SER A 25 -2.22 -9.03 15.55
N GLN A 26 -1.97 -8.28 14.47
CA GLN A 26 -2.93 -7.35 13.89
C GLN A 26 -3.70 -7.99 12.74
N ARG A 27 -4.86 -7.40 12.43
CA ARG A 27 -5.60 -7.76 11.21
C ARG A 27 -4.79 -7.34 9.97
N PRO A 28 -4.78 -8.15 8.90
CA PRO A 28 -4.15 -7.78 7.64
C PRO A 28 -4.53 -6.38 7.14
N SER A 29 -5.79 -5.95 7.30
CA SER A 29 -6.21 -4.60 6.89
C SER A 29 -5.61 -3.49 7.75
N THR A 30 -5.38 -3.72 9.04
CA THR A 30 -4.71 -2.75 9.94
C THR A 30 -3.24 -2.57 9.58
N ASP A 31 -2.55 -3.67 9.27
CA ASP A 31 -1.17 -3.62 8.76
C ASP A 31 -1.13 -2.93 7.39
N ALA A 32 -2.08 -3.21 6.50
CA ALA A 32 -2.17 -2.55 5.19
C ALA A 32 -2.42 -1.05 5.32
N MET A 33 -3.31 -0.63 6.23
CA MET A 33 -3.53 0.79 6.52
C MET A 33 -2.25 1.45 7.01
N THR A 34 -1.50 0.77 7.88
CA THR A 34 -0.20 1.25 8.37
C THR A 34 0.80 1.44 7.23
N ALA A 35 0.86 0.49 6.29
CA ALA A 35 1.71 0.57 5.11
C ALA A 35 1.34 1.79 4.25
N ILE A 36 0.06 1.96 3.93
CA ILE A 36 -0.40 3.03 3.04
C ILE A 36 -0.23 4.41 3.67
N CYS A 37 -0.53 4.57 4.97
CA CYS A 37 -0.29 5.81 5.70
C CYS A 37 1.20 6.21 5.68
N ARG A 38 2.11 5.25 5.91
CA ARG A 38 3.56 5.52 5.85
C ARG A 38 4.01 5.87 4.43
N TRP A 39 3.48 5.17 3.44
CA TRP A 39 3.77 5.40 2.03
C TRP A 39 3.36 6.81 1.59
N GLU A 40 2.21 7.30 2.03
CA GLU A 40 1.70 8.65 1.75
C GLU A 40 2.55 9.74 2.43
N VAL A 41 2.85 9.58 3.73
CA VAL A 41 3.64 10.54 4.51
C VAL A 41 5.08 10.68 3.99
N ALA A 42 5.69 9.60 3.50
CA ALA A 42 7.06 9.61 2.98
C ALA A 42 7.27 10.61 1.83
N ALA A 43 6.21 10.89 1.06
CA ALA A 43 6.32 11.61 -0.21
C ALA A 43 6.01 13.10 -0.14
N ARG A 44 5.78 13.65 1.06
CA ARG A 44 5.52 15.08 1.31
C ARG A 44 4.42 15.67 0.39
N GLY A 45 3.32 14.92 0.23
CA GLY A 45 2.15 15.34 -0.56
C GLY A 45 2.18 14.97 -2.04
N ARG A 46 3.19 14.22 -2.52
CA ARG A 46 3.23 13.69 -3.90
C ARG A 46 2.39 12.41 -4.09
N ARG A 47 1.89 11.84 -2.99
CA ARG A 47 1.14 10.59 -2.92
C ARG A 47 -0.13 10.80 -2.10
N SER A 48 -1.19 10.08 -2.43
CA SER A 48 -2.43 10.06 -1.68
C SER A 48 -3.16 8.73 -1.88
N TYR A 49 -4.13 8.44 -1.03
CA TYR A 49 -4.91 7.22 -1.12
C TYR A 49 -6.37 7.44 -0.74
N VAL A 50 -7.23 6.55 -1.22
CA VAL A 50 -8.62 6.42 -0.81
C VAL A 50 -8.90 4.95 -0.52
N VAL A 51 -9.37 4.63 0.68
CA VAL A 51 -9.82 3.28 1.04
C VAL A 51 -11.16 3.02 0.36
N LEU A 52 -11.25 1.92 -0.36
CA LEU A 52 -12.46 1.50 -1.07
C LEU A 52 -13.20 0.39 -0.32
N ASP A 53 -12.47 -0.51 0.33
CA ASP A 53 -13.01 -1.61 1.12
C ASP A 53 -12.04 -1.97 2.25
N ASP A 54 -12.55 -2.18 3.45
CA ASP A 54 -11.79 -2.56 4.65
C ASP A 54 -12.50 -3.73 5.31
N GLN A 55 -11.91 -4.92 5.15
CA GLN A 55 -12.37 -6.18 5.71
C GLN A 55 -11.28 -6.75 6.62
N ASP A 56 -11.63 -7.64 7.54
CA ASP A 56 -10.66 -8.17 8.49
C ASP A 56 -9.44 -8.82 7.80
N ASP A 57 -9.65 -9.53 6.69
CA ASP A 57 -8.60 -10.28 5.98
C ASP A 57 -7.89 -9.47 4.88
N PHE A 58 -8.44 -8.32 4.47
CA PHE A 58 -7.89 -7.55 3.36
C PHE A 58 -8.31 -6.08 3.37
N LEU A 59 -7.49 -5.24 2.73
CA LEU A 59 -7.80 -3.85 2.45
C LEU A 59 -7.77 -3.63 0.94
N VAL A 60 -8.71 -2.88 0.39
CA VAL A 60 -8.65 -2.37 -0.99
C VAL A 60 -8.53 -0.86 -0.95
N ALA A 61 -7.51 -0.32 -1.61
CA ALA A 61 -7.28 1.11 -1.68
C ALA A 61 -6.88 1.56 -3.09
N LYS A 62 -7.36 2.74 -3.47
CA LYS A 62 -6.94 3.46 -4.66
C LYS A 62 -5.77 4.36 -4.29
N LEU A 63 -4.61 4.13 -4.88
CA LEU A 63 -3.40 4.91 -4.65
C LEU A 63 -3.14 5.86 -5.82
N THR A 64 -2.88 7.12 -5.52
CA THR A 64 -2.56 8.16 -6.52
C THR A 64 -1.20 8.74 -6.21
N LEU A 65 -0.38 8.93 -7.24
CA LEU A 65 0.95 9.52 -7.10
C LEU A 65 1.32 10.37 -8.33
N LEU A 66 2.26 11.29 -8.16
CA LEU A 66 2.88 11.97 -9.29
C LEU A 66 3.74 11.00 -10.10
N LYS A 67 3.71 11.10 -11.43
CA LYS A 67 4.48 10.20 -12.31
C LYS A 67 5.99 10.27 -12.06
N VAL A 68 6.51 11.42 -11.62
CA VAL A 68 7.93 11.59 -11.27
C VAL A 68 8.37 10.82 -10.03
N ASP A 69 7.41 10.29 -9.27
CA ASP A 69 7.63 9.59 -8.00
C ASP A 69 7.38 8.07 -8.13
N ILE A 70 7.13 7.56 -9.35
CA ILE A 70 6.78 6.15 -9.58
C ILE A 70 7.82 5.19 -9.01
N ASP A 71 9.11 5.40 -9.31
CA ASP A 71 10.17 4.47 -8.89
C ASP A 71 10.37 4.49 -7.37
N GLU A 72 10.40 5.68 -6.76
CA GLU A 72 10.53 5.86 -5.31
C GLU A 72 9.30 5.30 -4.57
N ALA A 73 8.11 5.59 -5.08
CA ALA A 73 6.86 5.09 -4.52
C ALA A 73 6.75 3.58 -4.58
N ALA A 74 7.16 2.95 -5.69
CA ALA A 74 7.17 1.50 -5.82
C ALA A 74 8.18 0.86 -4.85
N SER A 75 9.37 1.44 -4.70
CA SER A 75 10.38 0.97 -3.75
C SER A 75 9.88 1.06 -2.30
N ASP A 76 9.36 2.21 -1.88
CA ASP A 76 8.85 2.43 -0.53
C ASP A 76 7.69 1.46 -0.21
N PHE A 77 6.79 1.30 -1.17
CA PHE A 77 5.61 0.47 -1.01
C PHE A 77 5.98 -1.01 -0.86
N ASN A 78 6.91 -1.50 -1.67
CA ASN A 78 7.46 -2.85 -1.54
C ASN A 78 8.12 -3.07 -0.18
N ALA A 79 8.97 -2.14 0.25
CA ALA A 79 9.67 -2.24 1.53
C ALA A 79 8.69 -2.29 2.71
N LEU A 80 7.67 -1.43 2.70
CA LEU A 80 6.64 -1.39 3.74
C LEU A 80 5.81 -2.68 3.77
N CYS A 81 5.41 -3.22 2.62
CA CYS A 81 4.67 -4.48 2.56
C CYS A 81 5.49 -5.64 3.11
N VAL A 82 6.78 -5.75 2.74
CA VAL A 82 7.68 -6.78 3.28
C VAL A 82 7.83 -6.65 4.80
N GLN A 83 8.04 -5.44 5.32
CA GLN A 83 8.19 -5.17 6.75
C GLN A 83 6.94 -5.56 7.57
N LEU A 84 5.75 -5.39 6.98
CA LEU A 84 4.46 -5.67 7.62
C LEU A 84 3.90 -7.05 7.28
N GLY A 85 4.63 -7.84 6.48
CA GLY A 85 4.22 -9.18 6.06
C GLY A 85 2.95 -9.19 5.22
N LEU A 86 2.87 -8.26 4.28
CA LEU A 86 1.77 -8.10 3.35
C LEU A 86 2.22 -8.44 1.94
N LYS A 87 1.27 -8.91 1.13
CA LYS A 87 1.36 -8.91 -0.33
C LYS A 87 0.27 -8.01 -0.89
N TYR A 88 0.49 -7.51 -2.09
CA TYR A 88 -0.49 -6.70 -2.79
C TYR A 88 -0.66 -7.16 -4.25
N GLU A 89 -1.85 -6.96 -4.79
CA GLU A 89 -2.18 -7.23 -6.18
C GLU A 89 -2.95 -6.05 -6.77
N VAL A 90 -2.78 -5.82 -8.08
CA VAL A 90 -3.57 -4.82 -8.80
C VAL A 90 -4.97 -5.37 -8.96
N VAL A 91 -5.97 -4.58 -8.59
CA VAL A 91 -7.38 -4.88 -8.89
C VAL A 91 -7.67 -4.33 -10.28
N PRO A 92 -7.95 -5.19 -11.28
CA PRO A 92 -8.34 -4.72 -12.61
C PRO A 92 -9.67 -3.97 -12.51
N SER A 93 -9.70 -2.77 -13.10
CA SER A 93 -10.87 -1.92 -13.26
C SER A 93 -11.81 -2.43 -14.34
#